data_AF-A0A3A0AX55-F1
#
_entry.id   AF-A0A3A0AX55-F1
#
_cell.length_a   1.000
_cell.length_b   1.000
_cell.length_c   1.000
_cell.angle_alpha   90.00
_cell.angle_beta   90.00
_cell.angle_gamma   90.00
#
_symmetry.space_group_name_H-M   'P 1'
#
loop_
_entity.id
_entity.type
_entity.pdbx_description
1 polymer ?
#
loop_
_entity_poly.entity_id
_entity_poly.type
_entity_poly.pdbx_seq_one_letter_code
_entity_poly.pdbx_strand_id
1 'polypeptide(L)'
;MDYGKALTFITEDPRWQQKIATGIGVILVSALLSVVLIGVVGFLIAMGYCVRLLQNVRDGQTYPLPEWDQWGEDLTRGFKLFVVSLVWALPIIIFTIPTGIGAAISDNSRSSDPGQFVGSILTICGSCLSMLYGLFLALVMPGYSIAFARDEQINSGLRFRDIWGWTQAHLGDVLMVAIIYLVASIAFGLLGAIVGALLCIVGLVVTIPLAALVTYLFQYHLYGQLAYAHPMSGGYGGRVEYPVTPPSEMAPGVTPGVGPIPPVEEPPVSSTGEYPGSGIEETPKPPDTPA
;
A
#
# COMPACT_ATOMS: atom_id res chain seq x y z
N MET A 1 -17.43 -2.16 4.87
CA MET A 1 -16.49 -1.04 4.61
C MET A 1 -17.28 0.27 4.60
N ASP A 2 -16.65 1.38 4.96
CA ASP A 2 -17.30 2.71 4.98
C ASP A 2 -16.66 3.62 3.92
N TYR A 3 -17.25 3.62 2.73
CA TYR A 3 -16.77 4.41 1.60
C TYR A 3 -17.01 5.91 1.80
N GLY A 4 -18.02 6.28 2.59
CA GLY A 4 -18.31 7.68 2.93
C GLY A 4 -17.19 8.26 3.78
N LYS A 5 -16.73 7.51 4.79
CA LYS A 5 -15.59 7.89 5.63
C LYS A 5 -14.31 8.11 4.83
N ALA A 6 -14.08 7.32 3.77
CA ALA A 6 -12.93 7.51 2.89
C ALA A 6 -12.95 8.87 2.15
N LEU A 7 -14.11 9.49 1.95
CA LEU A 7 -14.23 10.83 1.36
C LEU A 7 -14.06 11.95 2.41
N THR A 8 -14.40 11.70 3.67
CA THR A 8 -14.46 12.75 4.71
C THR A 8 -13.28 12.74 5.69
N PHE A 9 -12.54 11.64 5.82
CA PHE A 9 -11.49 11.50 6.85
C PHE A 9 -10.42 12.59 6.80
N ILE A 10 -10.11 13.10 5.61
CA ILE A 10 -9.13 14.19 5.45
C ILE A 10 -9.63 15.41 6.20
N THR A 11 -10.87 15.86 5.96
CA THR A 11 -11.43 17.07 6.58
C THR A 11 -11.77 16.93 8.06
N GLU A 12 -11.90 15.69 8.54
CA GLU A 12 -12.17 15.40 9.96
C GLU A 12 -10.92 15.53 10.84
N ASP A 13 -9.72 15.48 10.27
CA ASP A 13 -8.46 15.65 11.01
C ASP A 13 -8.26 17.13 11.42
N PRO A 14 -8.10 17.47 12.71
CA PRO A 14 -7.97 18.87 13.15
C PRO A 14 -6.81 19.64 12.49
N ARG A 15 -5.78 18.93 12.02
CA ARG A 15 -4.57 19.48 11.41
C ARG A 15 -4.49 19.19 9.91
N TRP A 16 -5.61 18.83 9.27
CA TRP A 16 -5.66 18.45 7.86
C TRP A 16 -5.05 19.49 6.93
N GLN A 17 -5.27 20.78 7.18
CA GLN A 17 -4.74 21.86 6.35
C GLN A 17 -3.21 21.85 6.32
N GLN A 18 -2.56 21.63 7.46
CA GLN A 18 -1.10 21.56 7.55
C GLN A 18 -0.58 20.33 6.80
N LYS A 19 -1.21 19.17 7.01
CA LYS A 19 -0.79 17.90 6.39
C LYS A 19 -0.97 17.91 4.86
N ILE A 20 -2.07 18.47 4.38
CA ILE A 20 -2.34 18.61 2.94
C ILE A 20 -1.42 19.67 2.32
N ALA A 21 -1.19 20.81 2.99
CA ALA A 21 -0.26 21.82 2.49
C ALA A 21 1.17 21.28 2.34
N THR A 22 1.66 20.54 3.34
CA THR A 22 2.97 19.87 3.27
C THR A 22 3.01 18.85 2.14
N GLY A 23 1.99 17.99 2.02
CA GLY A 23 1.92 17.00 0.95
C GLY A 23 1.88 17.61 -0.45
N ILE A 24 1.12 18.69 -0.66
CA ILE A 24 1.11 19.43 -1.92
C ILE A 24 2.50 20.00 -2.21
N GLY A 25 3.15 20.60 -1.21
CA GLY A 25 4.51 21.13 -1.34
C GLY A 25 5.50 20.05 -1.78
N VAL A 26 5.42 18.85 -1.20
CA VAL A 26 6.26 17.70 -1.58
C VAL A 26 6.02 17.30 -3.02
N ILE A 27 4.77 17.07 -3.43
CA ILE A 27 4.44 16.64 -4.79
C ILE A 27 4.84 17.72 -5.80
N LEU A 28 4.63 18.99 -5.49
CA LEU A 28 5.01 20.12 -6.35
C LEU A 28 6.52 20.19 -6.57
N VAL A 29 7.29 20.18 -5.49
CA VAL A 29 8.76 20.22 -5.57
C VAL A 29 9.28 18.99 -6.30
N SER A 30 8.69 17.82 -6.04
CA SER A 30 9.01 16.57 -6.72
C SER A 30 8.73 16.62 -8.22
N ALA A 31 7.57 17.14 -8.61
CA ALA A 31 7.20 17.30 -10.02
C ALA A 31 8.15 18.28 -10.74
N LEU A 32 8.50 19.40 -10.10
CA LEU A 32 9.43 20.39 -10.67
C LEU A 32 10.86 19.83 -10.82
N LEU A 33 11.33 19.06 -9.83
CA LEU A 33 12.68 18.45 -9.83
C LEU A 33 12.73 17.10 -10.56
N SER A 34 11.62 16.61 -11.11
CA SER A 34 11.55 15.32 -11.80
C SER A 34 12.46 15.25 -13.03
N VAL A 35 12.74 16.39 -13.67
CA VAL A 35 13.66 16.52 -14.81
C VAL A 35 15.09 16.05 -14.46
N VAL A 36 15.48 16.15 -13.18
CA VAL A 36 16.84 15.78 -12.70
C VAL A 36 16.83 14.43 -11.98
N LEU A 37 15.76 13.63 -12.08
CA LEU A 37 15.54 12.36 -11.35
C LEU A 37 15.44 12.49 -9.82
N ILE A 38 16.01 13.55 -9.22
CA ILE A 38 15.91 13.90 -7.79
C ILE A 38 14.44 14.01 -7.36
N GLY A 39 13.56 14.51 -8.25
CA GLY A 39 12.13 14.59 -7.98
C GLY A 39 11.46 13.25 -7.65
N VAL A 40 12.02 12.12 -8.05
CA VAL A 40 11.49 10.78 -7.71
C VAL A 40 11.48 10.55 -6.20
N VAL A 41 12.41 11.15 -5.45
CA VAL A 41 12.54 10.96 -4.01
C VAL A 41 11.27 11.38 -3.27
N GLY A 42 10.68 12.53 -3.59
CA GLY A 42 9.48 12.98 -2.87
C GLY A 42 8.22 12.19 -3.25
N PHE A 43 8.15 11.63 -4.47
CA PHE A 43 7.12 10.65 -4.80
C PHE A 43 7.25 9.37 -3.96
N LEU A 44 8.48 8.88 -3.74
CA LEU A 44 8.72 7.73 -2.87
C LEU A 44 8.31 8.03 -1.42
N ILE A 45 8.66 9.21 -0.88
CA ILE A 45 8.21 9.63 0.45
C ILE A 45 6.68 9.63 0.52
N ALA A 46 6.00 10.21 -0.48
CA ALA A 46 4.54 10.22 -0.52
C ALA A 46 3.94 8.80 -0.56
N MET A 47 4.56 7.86 -1.26
CA MET A 47 4.15 6.45 -1.24
C MET A 47 4.29 5.84 0.16
N GLY A 48 5.41 6.07 0.86
CA GLY A 48 5.60 5.58 2.23
C GLY A 48 4.63 6.20 3.23
N TYR A 49 4.34 7.50 3.08
CA TYR A 49 3.30 8.19 3.84
C TYR A 49 1.94 7.52 3.65
N CYS A 50 1.60 7.14 2.42
CA CYS A 50 0.35 6.43 2.13
C CYS A 50 0.31 5.02 2.77
N VAL A 51 1.45 4.33 2.88
CA VAL A 51 1.54 3.06 3.63
C VAL A 51 1.25 3.27 5.11
N ARG A 52 1.78 4.32 5.74
CA ARG A 52 1.45 4.65 7.14
C ARG A 52 -0.02 5.00 7.31
N LEU A 53 -0.61 5.74 6.37
CA LEU A 53 -2.05 6.00 6.37
C LEU A 53 -2.84 4.69 6.35
N LEU A 54 -2.46 3.77 5.47
CA LEU A 54 -3.10 2.45 5.39
C LEU A 54 -2.99 1.67 6.70
N GLN A 55 -1.81 1.67 7.33
CA GLN A 55 -1.60 1.04 8.64
C GLN A 55 -2.48 1.71 9.71
N ASN A 56 -2.52 3.04 9.78
CA ASN A 56 -3.36 3.78 10.74
C ASN A 56 -4.85 3.47 10.59
N VAL A 57 -5.35 3.38 9.35
CA VAL A 57 -6.76 3.01 9.08
C VAL A 57 -7.01 1.55 9.47
N ARG A 58 -6.09 0.64 9.13
CA ARG A 58 -6.17 -0.77 9.54
C ARG A 58 -6.17 -0.92 11.05
N ASP A 59 -5.37 -0.13 11.75
CA ASP A 59 -5.16 -0.25 13.19
C ASP A 59 -6.21 0.54 14.01
N GLY A 60 -7.21 1.13 13.34
CA GLY A 60 -8.31 1.81 14.01
C GLY A 60 -7.92 3.14 14.66
N GLN A 61 -7.03 3.92 14.03
CA GLN A 61 -6.69 5.25 14.53
C GLN A 61 -7.83 6.24 14.23
N THR A 62 -8.23 7.04 15.22
CA THR A 62 -9.31 8.03 15.08
C THR A 62 -9.02 9.08 14.02
N TYR A 63 -7.77 9.58 13.97
CA TYR A 63 -7.28 10.49 12.96
C TYR A 63 -6.19 9.79 12.15
N PRO A 64 -6.55 9.08 11.07
CA PRO A 64 -5.62 8.17 10.43
C PRO A 64 -4.56 8.86 9.58
N LEU A 65 -4.72 10.15 9.26
CA LEU A 65 -3.80 10.91 8.41
C LEU A 65 -2.45 11.11 9.14
N PRO A 66 -1.32 10.54 8.65
CA PRO A 66 -0.05 10.63 9.36
C PRO A 66 0.49 12.07 9.46
N GLU A 67 1.37 12.31 10.43
CA GLU A 67 2.15 13.55 10.48
C GLU A 67 3.35 13.45 9.51
N TRP A 68 3.80 14.59 8.98
CA TRP A 68 5.00 14.65 8.11
C TRP A 68 6.28 14.79 8.95
N ASP A 69 6.55 13.77 9.76
CA ASP A 69 7.63 13.73 10.76
C ASP A 69 8.71 12.68 10.46
N GLN A 70 8.35 11.58 9.79
CA GLN A 70 9.23 10.41 9.56
C GLN A 70 9.70 10.30 8.10
N TRP A 71 10.18 11.40 7.51
CA TRP A 71 10.57 11.48 6.09
C TRP A 71 11.52 10.36 5.61
N GLY A 72 12.54 10.02 6.41
CA GLY A 72 13.51 8.99 6.05
C GLY A 72 12.92 7.57 6.08
N GLU A 73 12.03 7.30 7.03
CA GLU A 73 11.33 6.03 7.09
C GLU A 73 10.30 5.91 5.97
N ASP A 74 9.57 7.00 5.68
CA ASP A 74 8.63 7.08 4.55
C ASP A 74 9.34 6.89 3.21
N LEU A 75 10.53 7.48 3.03
CA LEU A 75 11.35 7.20 1.84
C LEU A 75 11.67 5.71 1.73
N THR A 76 12.05 5.07 2.84
CA THR A 76 12.41 3.64 2.86
C THR A 76 11.20 2.75 2.57
N ARG A 77 10.05 3.00 3.23
CA ARG A 77 8.77 2.31 3.01
C ARG A 77 8.33 2.46 1.56
N GLY A 78 8.34 3.69 1.05
CA GLY A 78 7.95 4.01 -0.31
C GLY A 78 8.86 3.40 -1.37
N PHE A 79 10.19 3.42 -1.16
CA PHE A 79 11.14 2.75 -2.04
C PHE A 79 10.90 1.24 -2.10
N LYS A 80 10.71 0.58 -0.96
CA LYS A 80 10.41 -0.86 -0.92
C LYS A 80 9.09 -1.18 -1.64
N LEU A 81 8.02 -0.40 -1.40
CA LEU A 81 6.75 -0.59 -2.09
C LEU A 81 6.84 -0.27 -3.59
N PHE A 82 7.66 0.70 -3.98
CA PHE A 82 7.96 0.97 -5.38
C PHE A 82 8.64 -0.23 -6.03
N VAL A 83 9.63 -0.86 -5.38
CA VAL A 83 10.27 -2.10 -5.87
C VAL A 83 9.24 -3.21 -6.03
N VAL A 84 8.37 -3.43 -5.04
CA VAL A 84 7.27 -4.40 -5.14
C VAL A 84 6.39 -4.09 -6.35
N SER A 85 5.91 -2.85 -6.46
CA SER A 85 5.04 -2.39 -7.56
C SER A 85 5.71 -2.53 -8.93
N LEU A 86 7.01 -2.26 -9.01
CA LEU A 86 7.81 -2.39 -10.23
C LEU A 86 7.91 -3.86 -10.67
N VAL A 87 8.14 -4.79 -9.74
CA VAL A 87 8.18 -6.22 -10.02
C VAL A 87 6.82 -6.71 -10.53
N TRP A 88 5.72 -6.29 -9.90
CA TRP A 88 4.36 -6.57 -10.39
C TRP A 88 4.10 -5.94 -11.76
N ALA A 89 4.67 -4.77 -12.06
CA ALA A 89 4.51 -4.07 -13.33
C ALA A 89 5.40 -4.59 -14.48
N LEU A 90 6.35 -5.51 -14.22
CA LEU A 90 7.28 -6.01 -15.24
C LEU A 90 6.59 -6.51 -16.52
N PRO A 91 5.46 -7.24 -16.48
CA PRO A 91 4.80 -7.67 -17.70
C PRO A 91 4.32 -6.51 -18.58
N ILE A 92 3.83 -5.41 -17.98
CA ILE A 92 3.47 -4.20 -18.74
C ILE A 92 4.71 -3.64 -19.43
N ILE A 93 5.83 -3.54 -18.71
CA ILE A 93 7.10 -3.02 -19.25
C ILE A 93 7.60 -3.92 -20.40
N ILE A 94 7.40 -5.23 -20.33
CA ILE A 94 7.74 -6.14 -21.42
C ILE A 94 6.82 -5.90 -22.63
N PHE A 95 5.53 -5.63 -22.42
CA PHE A 95 4.58 -5.36 -23.49
C PHE A 95 4.79 -3.99 -24.18
N THR A 96 5.40 -3.00 -23.51
CA THR A 96 5.68 -1.71 -24.15
C THR A 96 6.75 -1.82 -25.25
N ILE A 97 7.65 -2.80 -25.20
CA ILE A 97 8.71 -3.00 -26.21
C ILE A 97 8.10 -3.29 -27.60
N PRO A 98 7.29 -4.34 -27.81
CA PRO A 98 6.67 -4.60 -29.10
C PRO A 98 5.68 -3.51 -29.49
N THR A 99 4.99 -2.87 -28.55
CA THR A 99 4.12 -1.73 -28.84
C THR A 99 4.90 -0.53 -29.38
N GLY A 100 6.05 -0.20 -28.79
CA GLY A 100 6.91 0.89 -29.24
C GLY A 100 7.52 0.62 -30.61
N ILE A 101 7.97 -0.62 -30.86
CA ILE A 101 8.44 -1.04 -32.18
C ILE A 101 7.31 -0.95 -33.21
N GLY A 102 6.12 -1.46 -32.86
CA GLY A 102 4.94 -1.40 -33.72
C GLY A 102 4.56 0.03 -34.09
N ALA A 103 4.55 0.94 -33.13
CA ALA A 103 4.26 2.35 -33.33
C ALA A 103 5.31 3.00 -34.24
N ALA A 104 6.60 2.77 -33.98
CA ALA A 104 7.67 3.30 -34.81
C ALA A 104 7.60 2.79 -36.27
N ILE A 105 7.26 1.52 -36.49
CA ILE A 105 7.06 0.97 -37.85
C ILE A 105 5.84 1.64 -38.51
N SER A 106 4.73 1.76 -37.78
CA SER A 106 3.49 2.36 -38.29
C SER A 106 3.69 3.82 -38.71
N ASP A 107 4.44 4.60 -37.94
CA ASP A 107 4.70 6.02 -38.21
C ASP A 107 5.60 6.25 -39.43
N ASN A 108 6.49 5.30 -39.73
CA ASN A 108 7.42 5.39 -40.87
C ASN A 108 6.87 4.74 -42.16
N SER A 109 5.75 4.03 -42.07
CA SER A 109 5.18 3.28 -43.20
C SER A 109 4.08 4.07 -43.91
N ARG A 110 3.99 3.94 -45.24
CA ARG A 110 2.83 4.46 -46.00
C ARG A 110 1.62 3.53 -45.84
N SER A 111 0.43 4.05 -46.10
CA SER A 111 -0.85 3.35 -45.83
C SER A 111 -1.08 2.04 -46.61
N SER A 112 -0.24 1.72 -47.59
CA SER A 112 -0.32 0.52 -48.42
C SER A 112 0.91 -0.39 -48.29
N ASP A 113 1.81 -0.10 -47.35
CA ASP A 113 3.02 -0.88 -47.11
C ASP A 113 2.71 -2.07 -46.17
N PRO A 114 3.15 -3.31 -46.48
CA PRO A 114 3.11 -4.43 -45.53
C PRO A 114 3.69 -4.09 -44.14
N GLY A 115 4.66 -3.17 -44.07
CA GLY A 115 5.21 -2.66 -42.81
C GLY A 115 4.14 -2.03 -41.91
N GLN A 116 3.20 -1.27 -42.47
CA GLN A 116 2.14 -0.61 -41.70
C GLN A 116 1.21 -1.63 -41.04
N PHE A 117 0.88 -2.72 -41.75
CA PHE A 117 0.02 -3.78 -41.22
C PHE A 117 0.67 -4.47 -40.02
N VAL A 118 1.96 -4.82 -40.14
CA VAL A 118 2.74 -5.43 -39.04
C VAL A 118 2.85 -4.46 -37.85
N GLY A 119 3.16 -3.19 -38.12
CA GLY A 119 3.26 -2.17 -37.07
C GLY A 119 1.94 -1.97 -36.30
N SER A 120 0.82 -1.96 -37.02
CA SER A 120 -0.52 -1.81 -36.43
C SER A 120 -0.88 -3.01 -35.56
N ILE A 121 -0.59 -4.24 -36.00
CA ILE A 121 -0.85 -5.45 -35.22
C ILE A 121 -0.04 -5.44 -33.91
N LEU A 122 1.26 -5.15 -33.98
CA LEU A 122 2.10 -5.11 -32.78
C LEU A 122 1.62 -4.07 -31.77
N THR A 123 1.20 -2.90 -32.26
CA THR A 123 0.66 -1.82 -31.42
C THR A 123 -0.67 -2.23 -30.78
N ILE A 124 -1.62 -2.76 -31.56
CA ILE A 124 -2.94 -3.17 -31.08
C ILE A 124 -2.83 -4.35 -30.11
N CYS A 125 -2.06 -5.39 -30.44
CA CYS A 125 -1.90 -6.56 -29.58
C CYS A 125 -1.19 -6.18 -28.27
N GLY A 126 -0.09 -5.41 -28.34
CA GLY A 126 0.65 -5.02 -27.15
C GLY A 126 -0.13 -4.07 -26.24
N SER A 127 -0.91 -3.14 -26.81
CA SER A 127 -1.81 -2.27 -26.02
C SER A 127 -2.97 -3.05 -25.39
N CYS A 128 -3.56 -4.01 -26.11
CA CYS A 128 -4.59 -4.90 -25.57
C CYS A 128 -4.07 -5.74 -24.39
N LEU A 129 -2.89 -6.37 -24.54
CA LEU A 129 -2.25 -7.12 -23.46
C LEU A 129 -1.90 -6.23 -22.26
N SER A 130 -1.39 -5.03 -22.50
CA SER A 130 -1.09 -4.05 -21.45
C SER A 130 -2.37 -3.62 -20.71
N MET A 131 -3.47 -3.42 -21.42
CA MET A 131 -4.76 -3.06 -20.82
C MET A 131 -5.33 -4.22 -19.98
N LEU A 132 -5.31 -5.44 -20.49
CA LEU A 132 -5.78 -6.63 -19.77
C LEU A 132 -4.95 -6.88 -18.51
N TYR A 133 -3.62 -6.78 -18.61
CA TYR A 133 -2.74 -6.93 -17.45
C TYR A 133 -2.83 -5.73 -16.49
N GLY A 134 -3.07 -4.51 -16.99
CA GLY A 134 -3.35 -3.34 -16.17
C GLY A 134 -4.60 -3.50 -15.32
N LEU A 135 -5.66 -4.08 -15.88
CA LEU A 135 -6.87 -4.43 -15.14
C LEU A 135 -6.59 -5.49 -14.07
N PHE A 136 -5.80 -6.51 -14.40
CA PHE A 136 -5.32 -7.49 -13.44
C PHE A 136 -4.54 -6.83 -12.29
N LEU A 137 -3.60 -5.92 -12.60
CA LEU A 137 -2.86 -5.17 -11.58
C LEU A 137 -3.77 -4.32 -10.71
N ALA A 138 -4.78 -3.66 -11.29
CA ALA A 138 -5.72 -2.84 -10.51
C ALA A 138 -6.44 -3.68 -9.43
N LEU A 139 -6.73 -4.95 -9.71
CA LEU A 139 -7.33 -5.88 -8.75
C LEU A 139 -6.33 -6.42 -7.72
N VAL A 140 -5.07 -6.58 -8.10
CA VAL A 140 -4.03 -7.15 -7.22
C VAL A 140 -3.32 -6.09 -6.37
N MET A 141 -3.33 -4.83 -6.79
CA MET A 141 -2.81 -3.65 -6.08
C MET A 141 -3.17 -3.57 -4.60
N PRO A 142 -4.45 -3.67 -4.19
CA PRO A 142 -4.79 -3.69 -2.77
C PRO A 142 -4.09 -4.85 -2.05
N GLY A 143 -4.08 -6.04 -2.67
CA GLY A 143 -3.50 -7.25 -2.08
C GLY A 143 -2.02 -7.11 -1.75
N TYR A 144 -1.18 -6.72 -2.73
CA TYR A 144 0.25 -6.59 -2.43
C TYR A 144 0.56 -5.40 -1.52
N SER A 145 -0.23 -4.32 -1.57
CA SER A 145 -0.04 -3.13 -0.73
C SER A 145 -0.35 -3.46 0.74
N ILE A 146 -1.44 -4.19 0.98
CA ILE A 146 -1.82 -4.68 2.31
C ILE A 146 -0.80 -5.70 2.82
N ALA A 147 -0.36 -6.62 1.97
CA ALA A 147 0.66 -7.61 2.33
C ALA A 147 1.98 -6.95 2.73
N PHE A 148 2.43 -5.95 1.96
CA PHE A 148 3.62 -5.18 2.27
C PHE A 148 3.46 -4.38 3.57
N ALA A 149 2.34 -3.69 3.77
CA ALA A 149 2.13 -2.83 4.93
C ALA A 149 1.98 -3.58 6.27
N ARG A 150 1.86 -4.91 6.23
CA ARG A 150 1.86 -5.73 7.43
C ARG A 150 3.21 -5.71 8.15
N ASP A 151 4.31 -5.85 7.40
CA ASP A 151 5.65 -6.04 7.96
C ASP A 151 6.75 -5.24 7.25
N GLU A 152 6.38 -4.44 6.23
CA GLU A 152 7.25 -3.61 5.42
C GLU A 152 8.40 -4.40 4.76
N GLN A 153 8.16 -5.69 4.49
CA GLN A 153 9.08 -6.57 3.78
C GLN A 153 8.68 -6.71 2.30
N ILE A 154 9.65 -6.53 1.42
CA ILE A 154 9.46 -6.72 -0.03
C ILE A 154 8.95 -8.14 -0.32
N ASN A 155 9.48 -9.15 0.38
CA ASN A 155 9.07 -10.54 0.22
C ASN A 155 7.55 -10.71 0.41
N SER A 156 6.98 -10.12 1.46
CA SER A 156 5.53 -10.19 1.74
C SER A 156 4.70 -9.62 0.59
N GLY A 157 5.12 -8.50 -0.01
CA GLY A 157 4.48 -7.91 -1.19
C GLY A 157 4.68 -8.71 -2.49
N LEU A 158 5.62 -9.66 -2.54
CA LEU A 158 5.92 -10.50 -3.70
C LEU A 158 5.47 -11.95 -3.55
N ARG A 159 4.66 -12.26 -2.53
CA ARG A 159 4.02 -13.58 -2.39
C ARG A 159 2.86 -13.73 -3.38
N PHE A 160 3.17 -13.81 -4.68
CA PHE A 160 2.21 -13.79 -5.78
C PHE A 160 1.03 -14.73 -5.57
N ARG A 161 1.31 -15.98 -5.16
CA ARG A 161 0.27 -17.01 -4.94
C ARG A 161 -0.67 -16.65 -3.81
N ASP A 162 -0.14 -16.16 -2.70
CA ASP A 162 -0.93 -15.88 -1.51
C ASP A 162 -1.74 -14.58 -1.69
N ILE A 163 -1.15 -13.58 -2.35
CA ILE A 163 -1.83 -12.34 -2.74
C ILE A 163 -2.96 -12.65 -3.72
N TRP A 164 -2.70 -13.45 -4.76
CA TRP A 164 -3.74 -13.85 -5.71
C TRP A 164 -4.86 -14.66 -5.05
N GLY A 165 -4.51 -15.62 -4.20
CA GLY A 165 -5.49 -16.40 -3.45
C GLY A 165 -6.35 -15.53 -2.54
N TRP A 166 -5.75 -14.55 -1.85
CA TRP A 166 -6.48 -13.57 -1.04
C TRP A 166 -7.37 -12.66 -1.89
N THR A 167 -6.88 -12.18 -3.04
CA THR A 167 -7.66 -11.36 -3.98
C THR A 167 -8.88 -12.12 -4.51
N GLN A 168 -8.73 -13.40 -4.85
CA GLN A 168 -9.84 -14.24 -5.31
C GLN A 168 -10.85 -14.53 -4.20
N ALA A 169 -10.39 -14.77 -2.97
CA ALA A 169 -11.27 -15.03 -1.83
C ALA A 169 -12.14 -13.81 -1.46
N HIS A 170 -11.64 -12.60 -1.69
CA HIS A 170 -12.33 -11.35 -1.35
C HIS A 170 -12.64 -10.50 -2.60
N LEU A 171 -12.86 -11.17 -3.73
CA LEU A 171 -12.97 -10.50 -5.02
C LEU A 171 -14.08 -9.45 -5.07
N GLY A 172 -15.21 -9.69 -4.38
CA GLY A 172 -16.33 -8.74 -4.33
C GLY A 172 -15.93 -7.40 -3.72
N ASP A 173 -15.26 -7.42 -2.56
CA ASP A 173 -14.84 -6.19 -1.87
C ASP A 173 -13.67 -5.52 -2.57
N VAL A 174 -12.72 -6.31 -3.10
CA VAL A 174 -11.62 -5.80 -3.94
C VAL A 174 -12.16 -5.08 -5.18
N LEU A 175 -13.13 -5.69 -5.87
CA LEU A 175 -13.75 -5.11 -7.05
C LEU A 175 -14.53 -3.83 -6.69
N MET A 176 -15.25 -3.82 -5.56
CA MET A 176 -15.94 -2.62 -5.08
C MET A 176 -14.95 -1.49 -4.80
N VAL A 177 -13.84 -1.77 -4.11
CA VAL A 177 -12.75 -0.81 -3.88
C VAL A 177 -12.18 -0.29 -5.20
N ALA A 178 -11.94 -1.16 -6.18
CA ALA A 178 -11.43 -0.77 -7.49
C ALA A 178 -12.41 0.14 -8.26
N ILE A 179 -13.71 -0.19 -8.26
CA ILE A 179 -14.75 0.62 -8.91
C ILE A 179 -14.88 1.98 -8.23
N ILE A 180 -14.93 2.01 -6.90
CA ILE A 180 -15.06 3.26 -6.13
C ILE A 180 -13.82 4.13 -6.33
N TYR A 181 -12.62 3.54 -6.31
CA TYR A 181 -11.39 4.23 -6.66
C TYR A 181 -11.45 4.80 -8.09
N LEU A 182 -11.90 4.02 -9.07
CA LEU A 182 -12.00 4.48 -10.45
C LEU A 182 -12.96 5.68 -10.57
N VAL A 183 -14.16 5.59 -9.99
CA VAL A 183 -15.16 6.67 -10.02
C VAL A 183 -14.62 7.91 -9.29
N ALA A 184 -14.01 7.74 -8.11
CA ALA A 184 -13.44 8.85 -7.35
C ALA A 184 -12.26 9.51 -8.09
N SER A 185 -11.38 8.73 -8.72
CA SER A 185 -10.23 9.25 -9.46
C SER A 185 -10.65 10.12 -10.65
N ILE A 186 -11.69 9.70 -11.38
CA ILE A 186 -12.30 10.50 -12.45
C ILE A 186 -12.93 11.76 -11.87
N ALA A 187 -13.70 11.66 -10.78
CA ALA A 187 -14.35 12.81 -10.15
C ALA A 187 -13.33 13.85 -9.64
N PHE A 188 -12.30 13.42 -8.91
CA PHE A 188 -11.23 14.29 -8.41
C PHE A 188 -10.39 14.89 -9.54
N GLY A 189 -10.09 14.11 -10.58
CA GLY A 189 -9.39 14.58 -11.77
C GLY A 189 -10.17 15.66 -12.52
N LEU A 190 -11.48 15.45 -12.75
CA LEU A 190 -12.36 16.43 -13.40
C LEU A 190 -12.53 17.69 -12.53
N LEU A 191 -12.76 17.53 -11.23
CA LEU A 191 -12.89 18.67 -10.31
C LEU A 191 -11.59 19.48 -10.26
N GLY A 192 -10.44 18.80 -10.16
CA GLY A 192 -9.12 19.43 -10.23
C GLY A 192 -8.90 20.18 -11.54
N ALA A 193 -9.28 19.60 -12.67
CA ALA A 193 -9.17 20.24 -13.98
C ALA A 193 -10.08 21.46 -14.12
N ILE A 194 -11.35 21.37 -13.68
CA ILE A 194 -12.31 22.48 -13.74
C ILE A 194 -11.86 23.63 -12.83
N VAL A 195 -11.56 23.35 -11.57
CA VAL A 195 -11.10 24.37 -10.60
C VAL A 195 -9.77 24.97 -11.04
N GLY A 196 -8.85 24.11 -11.52
CA GLY A 196 -7.56 24.55 -12.05
C GLY A 196 -7.71 25.48 -13.25
N ALA A 197 -8.58 25.15 -14.20
CA ALA A 197 -8.86 25.99 -15.37
C ALA A 197 -9.48 27.34 -14.96
N LEU A 198 -10.43 27.34 -14.01
CA LEU A 198 -11.06 28.56 -13.49
C LEU A 198 -10.06 29.50 -12.78
N LEU A 199 -9.03 28.93 -12.13
CA LEU A 199 -7.97 29.66 -11.44
C LEU A 199 -6.74 29.94 -12.35
N CYS A 200 -6.88 29.74 -13.67
CA CYS A 200 -5.82 29.91 -14.67
C CYS A 200 -4.57 29.02 -14.42
N ILE A 201 -3.47 29.27 -15.16
CA ILE A 201 -2.22 28.49 -15.07
C ILE A 201 -1.71 28.37 -13.62
N VAL A 202 -1.84 29.42 -12.81
CA VAL A 202 -1.44 29.40 -11.39
C VAL A 202 -2.32 28.43 -10.59
N GLY A 203 -3.62 28.39 -10.88
CA GLY A 203 -4.56 27.40 -10.36
C GLY A 203 -4.17 25.97 -10.70
N LEU A 204 -3.82 25.69 -11.96
CA LEU A 204 -3.41 24.35 -12.40
C LEU A 204 -2.19 23.83 -11.64
N VAL A 205 -1.21 24.71 -11.37
CA VAL A 205 0.00 24.33 -10.61
C VAL A 205 -0.37 23.76 -9.24
N VAL A 206 -1.34 24.34 -8.53
CA VAL A 206 -1.70 23.89 -7.17
C VAL A 206 -2.78 22.80 -7.18
N THR A 207 -3.73 22.85 -8.11
CA THR A 207 -4.89 21.95 -8.13
C THR A 207 -4.55 20.54 -8.61
N ILE A 208 -3.64 20.39 -9.58
CA ILE A 208 -3.17 19.08 -10.05
C ILE A 208 -2.51 18.25 -8.93
N PRO A 209 -1.48 18.75 -8.21
CA PRO A 209 -0.84 18.00 -7.13
C PRO A 209 -1.79 17.77 -5.95
N LEU A 210 -2.71 18.71 -5.67
CA LEU A 210 -3.76 18.50 -4.67
C LEU A 210 -4.68 17.33 -5.05
N ALA A 211 -5.18 17.31 -6.29
CA ALA A 211 -6.05 16.23 -6.77
C ALA A 211 -5.32 14.88 -6.75
N ALA A 212 -4.04 14.85 -7.14
CA ALA A 212 -3.21 13.66 -7.07
C ALA A 212 -3.04 13.17 -5.63
N LEU A 213 -2.67 14.07 -4.70
CA LEU A 213 -2.51 13.72 -3.28
C LEU A 213 -3.80 13.13 -2.71
N VAL A 214 -4.93 13.84 -2.86
CA VAL A 214 -6.23 13.40 -2.34
C VAL A 214 -6.62 12.04 -2.92
N THR A 215 -6.37 11.80 -4.21
CA THR A 215 -6.64 10.51 -4.86
C THR A 215 -5.80 9.38 -4.25
N TYR A 216 -4.52 9.61 -3.98
CA TYR A 216 -3.66 8.63 -3.32
C TYR A 216 -4.08 8.36 -1.87
N LEU A 217 -4.37 9.41 -1.10
CA LEU A 217 -4.83 9.27 0.29
C LEU A 217 -6.15 8.49 0.35
N PHE A 218 -7.08 8.80 -0.56
CA PHE A 218 -8.35 8.08 -0.70
C PHE A 218 -8.12 6.58 -0.98
N GLN A 219 -7.25 6.28 -1.95
CA GLN A 219 -6.92 4.91 -2.33
C GLN A 219 -6.37 4.10 -1.15
N TYR A 220 -5.39 4.64 -0.42
CA TYR A 220 -4.76 3.94 0.71
C TYR A 220 -5.66 3.87 1.94
N HIS A 221 -6.59 4.81 2.11
CA HIS A 221 -7.63 4.69 3.12
C HIS A 221 -8.57 3.51 2.82
N LEU A 222 -9.01 3.35 1.57
CA LEU A 222 -9.81 2.18 1.16
C LEU A 222 -9.06 0.87 1.38
N TYR A 223 -7.77 0.84 1.03
CA TYR A 223 -6.93 -0.33 1.24
C TYR A 223 -6.75 -0.64 2.74
N GLY A 224 -6.66 0.37 3.61
CA GLY A 224 -6.61 0.17 5.07
C GLY A 224 -7.91 -0.39 5.63
N GLN A 225 -9.06 0.07 5.16
CA GLN A 225 -10.34 -0.53 5.52
C GLN A 225 -10.46 -1.98 5.04
N LEU A 226 -9.91 -2.28 3.87
CA LEU A 226 -9.90 -3.64 3.32
C LEU A 226 -8.97 -4.55 4.13
N ALA A 227 -7.82 -4.02 4.58
CA ALA A 227 -6.91 -4.71 5.48
C ALA A 227 -7.53 -5.00 6.86
N TYR A 228 -8.34 -4.07 7.38
CA TYR A 228 -9.09 -4.27 8.62
C TYR A 228 -10.15 -5.37 8.46
N ALA A 229 -10.94 -5.30 7.37
CA ALA A 229 -12.02 -6.26 7.13
C ALA A 229 -11.49 -7.68 6.84
N HIS A 230 -10.40 -7.78 6.07
CA HIS A 230 -9.85 -9.04 5.57
C HIS A 230 -8.35 -9.14 5.83
N PRO A 231 -7.91 -9.32 7.09
CA PRO A 231 -6.50 -9.38 7.43
C PRO A 231 -5.82 -10.58 6.75
N MET A 232 -4.69 -10.34 6.10
CA MET A 232 -3.87 -11.40 5.52
C MET A 232 -3.11 -12.15 6.61
N SER A 233 -3.41 -13.44 6.78
CA SER A 233 -2.71 -14.30 7.74
C SER A 233 -1.20 -14.28 7.47
N GLY A 234 -0.42 -14.02 8.52
CA GLY A 234 1.02 -14.23 8.54
C GLY A 234 1.35 -15.63 8.03
N GLY A 235 2.22 -15.73 7.02
CA GLY A 235 2.96 -16.98 6.86
C GLY A 235 3.83 -17.09 8.09
N TYR A 236 3.65 -18.15 8.89
CA TYR A 236 4.12 -18.35 10.27
C TYR A 236 3.37 -17.56 11.36
N GLY A 237 2.41 -18.25 11.99
CA GLY A 237 2.17 -18.24 13.44
C GLY A 237 2.03 -16.89 14.13
N GLY A 238 0.93 -16.20 13.90
CA GLY A 238 0.55 -15.05 14.72
C GLY A 238 -0.72 -14.41 14.18
N ARG A 239 -1.86 -14.73 14.80
CA ARG A 239 -3.05 -13.89 14.67
C ARG A 239 -2.71 -12.59 15.39
N VAL A 240 -2.40 -11.53 14.65
CA VAL A 240 -2.44 -10.19 15.22
C VAL A 240 -3.92 -9.90 15.41
N GLU A 241 -4.38 -10.04 16.65
CA GLU A 241 -5.76 -9.77 17.06
C GLU A 241 -5.88 -8.26 17.22
N TYR A 242 -6.46 -7.60 16.22
CA TYR A 242 -6.66 -6.16 16.24
C TYR A 242 -7.82 -5.81 17.19
N PRO A 243 -7.71 -4.74 18.00
CA PRO A 243 -8.81 -4.24 18.81
C PRO A 243 -10.06 -4.05 17.95
N VAL A 244 -11.15 -4.71 18.35
CA VAL A 244 -12.39 -4.81 17.59
C VAL A 244 -13.22 -3.54 17.79
N THR A 245 -12.82 -2.43 17.16
CA THR A 245 -13.73 -1.30 16.92
C THR A 245 -13.87 -1.07 15.42
N PRO A 246 -15.06 -1.30 14.83
CA PRO A 246 -15.31 -1.05 13.41
C PRO A 246 -14.96 0.39 13.04
N PRO A 247 -14.41 0.66 11.84
CA PRO A 247 -14.12 2.02 11.39
C PRO A 247 -15.32 2.98 11.42
N SER A 248 -16.54 2.45 11.34
CA SER A 248 -17.80 3.19 11.47
C SER A 248 -18.10 3.68 12.89
N GLU A 249 -17.49 3.09 13.92
CA GLU A 249 -17.73 3.45 15.34
C GLU A 249 -16.70 4.48 15.86
N MET A 250 -15.70 4.83 15.06
CA MET A 250 -14.69 5.85 15.39
C MET A 250 -15.16 7.28 15.05
N ALA A 251 -16.43 7.58 15.35
CA ALA A 251 -16.91 8.96 15.31
C ALA A 251 -16.24 9.79 16.42
N PRO A 252 -15.96 11.10 16.23
CA PRO A 252 -15.36 11.93 17.27
C PRO A 252 -16.23 11.91 18.53
N GLY A 253 -15.67 11.43 19.64
CA GLY A 253 -16.35 11.41 20.96
C GLY A 253 -16.74 10.03 21.51
N VAL A 254 -16.52 8.94 20.78
CA VAL A 254 -16.66 7.58 21.33
C VAL A 254 -15.34 7.17 21.97
N THR A 255 -15.29 7.14 23.31
CA THR A 255 -14.18 6.49 24.02
C THR A 255 -14.31 4.98 23.84
N PRO A 256 -13.26 4.26 23.41
CA PRO A 256 -13.31 2.81 23.32
C PRO A 256 -13.62 2.24 24.70
N GLY A 257 -14.68 1.45 24.80
CA GLY A 257 -14.93 0.65 26.00
C GLY A 257 -13.78 -0.34 26.15
N VAL A 258 -12.90 -0.12 27.13
CA VAL A 258 -11.92 -1.12 27.54
C VAL A 258 -12.70 -2.31 28.10
N GLY A 259 -13.00 -3.28 27.25
CA GLY A 259 -13.46 -4.59 27.69
C GLY A 259 -12.41 -5.21 28.62
N PRO A 260 -12.82 -5.99 29.63
CA PRO A 260 -11.87 -6.56 30.60
C PRO A 260 -10.82 -7.39 29.87
N ILE A 261 -9.55 -7.12 30.19
CA ILE A 261 -8.38 -7.85 29.70
C ILE A 261 -8.61 -9.34 30.03
N PRO A 262 -8.70 -10.24 29.04
CA PRO A 262 -8.80 -11.66 29.33
C PRO A 262 -7.52 -12.12 30.06
N PRO A 263 -7.63 -13.03 31.06
CA PRO A 263 -6.47 -13.49 31.79
C PRO A 263 -5.46 -14.11 30.84
N VAL A 264 -4.18 -13.81 31.04
CA VAL A 264 -3.07 -14.48 30.36
C VAL A 264 -3.15 -15.97 30.70
N GLU A 265 -3.46 -16.81 29.71
CA GLU A 265 -3.31 -18.27 29.86
C GLU A 265 -1.81 -18.57 29.93
N GLU A 266 -1.32 -18.84 31.13
CA GLU A 266 0.00 -19.44 31.32
C GLU A 266 0.03 -20.82 30.63
N PRO A 267 1.10 -21.15 29.89
CA PRO A 267 1.20 -22.45 29.26
C PRO A 267 1.20 -23.57 30.30
N PRO A 268 0.57 -24.74 30.01
CA PRO A 268 0.42 -25.81 30.98
C PRO A 268 1.79 -26.36 31.39
N VAL A 269 2.07 -26.30 32.69
CA VAL A 269 3.19 -27.00 33.33
C VAL A 269 3.01 -28.51 33.10
N SER A 270 3.89 -29.11 32.32
CA SER A 270 3.87 -30.55 32.08
C SER A 270 4.17 -31.28 33.40
N SER A 271 3.17 -31.99 33.93
CA SER A 271 3.31 -32.89 35.08
C SER A 271 3.46 -34.34 34.60
N THR A 272 4.70 -34.74 34.34
CA THR A 272 5.15 -36.15 34.22
C THR A 272 6.66 -36.10 34.47
N GLY A 273 7.31 -36.80 35.39
CA GLY A 273 7.00 -37.88 36.31
C GLY A 273 8.35 -38.36 36.88
N GLU A 274 8.34 -38.95 38.07
CA GLU A 274 9.43 -39.74 38.68
C GLU A 274 10.74 -39.06 39.11
N TYR A 275 10.79 -38.78 40.42
CA TYR A 275 12.00 -38.98 41.22
C TYR A 275 12.17 -40.48 41.51
N PRO A 276 13.39 -41.02 41.33
CA PRO A 276 13.84 -42.11 42.19
C PRO A 276 15.15 -41.74 42.90
N GLY A 277 15.16 -41.99 44.21
CA GLY A 277 16.35 -42.49 44.89
C GLY A 277 17.36 -41.46 45.40
N SER A 278 17.27 -41.18 46.69
CA SER A 278 18.41 -40.84 47.55
C SER A 278 19.55 -41.86 47.36
N GLY A 279 20.68 -41.41 46.84
CA GLY A 279 21.94 -42.15 46.79
C GLY A 279 23.08 -41.18 47.08
N ILE A 280 23.59 -41.24 48.30
CA ILE A 280 24.84 -40.60 48.70
C ILE A 280 25.96 -41.40 48.02
N GLU A 281 26.75 -40.77 47.15
CA GLU A 281 28.08 -41.28 46.82
C GLU A 281 29.04 -40.12 46.53
N GLU A 282 30.05 -40.06 47.38
CA GLU A 282 31.16 -39.10 47.39
C GLU A 282 31.98 -39.20 46.11
N THR A 283 32.48 -38.06 45.60
CA THR A 283 33.70 -38.03 44.79
C THR A 283 34.58 -36.83 45.16
N PRO A 284 35.93 -36.99 45.05
CA PRO A 284 36.86 -36.43 46.03
C PRO A 284 37.46 -35.08 45.63
N LYS A 285 37.91 -34.35 46.66
CA LYS A 285 38.66 -33.10 46.62
C LYS A 285 39.89 -33.16 45.68
N PRO A 286 40.16 -32.12 44.85
CA PRO A 286 41.37 -32.09 44.01
C PRO A 286 42.62 -31.84 44.88
N PRO A 287 43.79 -32.43 44.54
CA PRO A 287 45.01 -32.24 45.31
C PRO A 287 45.64 -30.86 45.04
N ASP A 288 45.97 -30.17 46.13
CA ASP A 288 46.78 -28.96 46.14
C ASP A 288 48.18 -29.25 45.58
N THR A 289 48.65 -28.44 44.62
CA THR A 289 50.02 -28.51 44.11
C THR A 289 50.83 -27.33 44.68
N PRO A 290 51.90 -27.59 45.45
CA PRO A 290 52.97 -26.63 45.62
C PRO A 290 54.33 -27.15 45.10
N ALA A 291 55.03 -26.24 44.42
CA ALA A 291 56.41 -26.26 43.91
C ALA A 291 56.68 -27.07 42.63
#